data_AF-A0A7Y2VBT9-F1
#
_entry.id   AF-A0A7Y2VBT9-F1
#
_cell.length_a   1.000
_cell.length_b   1.000
_cell.length_c   1.000
_cell.angle_alpha   90.00
_cell.angle_beta   90.00
_cell.angle_gamma   90.00
#
_symmetry.space_group_name_H-M   'P 1'
#
loop_
_entity.id
_entity.type
_entity.pdbx_description
1 polymer ?
#
loop_
_entity_poly.entity_id
_entity_poly.type
_entity_poly.pdbx_seq_one_letter_code
_entity_poly.pdbx_strand_id
1 'polypeptide(L)'
;MKNSRLNLRAIAAIIMLSLVFTACSKDEDVDTPEVQDQDVTEVTRLAEIDEASEAMTDIMIDVYEFDSNESGRNASPPGGLPDCVTITVVLEQGSRLVTIDFGTEGCEVRGNILKGKIIMSYERDPQAQEVMISYTLEDFFFNDKNVLGSKTLLKQLSNDNGNPQFTHTLDLTVIWPDGAEASREGLKIREWVEGFGSGIWSDNVFEITGNWTSTFRNGNVHTYEVIVPLRREVICTYFVSGSFEVQRTNFGGVFDYGDGDCDNQATFTFNDGTVIDITLN
;
A
#
# COMPACT_ATOMS: atom_id res chain seq x y z
N MET A 1 -28.29 -45.47 -77.75
CA MET A 1 -27.16 -45.20 -78.67
C MET A 1 -27.23 -43.76 -79.19
N LYS A 2 -26.42 -42.84 -78.65
CA LYS A 2 -25.59 -41.91 -79.43
C LYS A 2 -24.68 -41.14 -78.46
N ASN A 3 -23.39 -41.44 -78.55
CA ASN A 3 -22.32 -40.72 -77.89
C ASN A 3 -22.07 -39.38 -78.58
N SER A 4 -21.72 -38.35 -77.82
CA SER A 4 -21.01 -37.15 -78.31
C SER A 4 -20.35 -36.46 -77.12
N ARG A 5 -19.21 -36.96 -76.63
CA ARG A 5 -17.87 -36.39 -76.83
C ARG A 5 -17.83 -34.85 -76.70
N LEU A 6 -17.44 -34.46 -75.49
CA LEU A 6 -17.01 -33.15 -75.02
C LEU A 6 -15.95 -32.56 -75.96
N ASN A 7 -16.20 -31.36 -76.51
CA ASN A 7 -15.20 -30.63 -77.29
C ASN A 7 -14.19 -29.96 -76.35
N LEU A 8 -12.98 -30.52 -76.31
CA LEU A 8 -11.81 -30.09 -75.53
C LEU A 8 -11.18 -28.74 -75.98
N ARG A 9 -11.99 -27.83 -76.56
CA ARG A 9 -11.56 -26.50 -77.01
C ARG A 9 -12.33 -25.35 -76.36
N ALA A 10 -13.28 -25.65 -75.47
CA ALA A 10 -14.03 -24.67 -74.69
C ALA A 10 -13.54 -24.51 -73.23
N ILE A 11 -12.39 -25.12 -72.89
CA ILE A 11 -11.79 -25.04 -71.54
C ILE A 11 -10.77 -23.89 -71.42
N ALA A 12 -10.42 -23.23 -72.52
CA ALA A 12 -9.44 -22.13 -72.53
C ALA A 12 -10.03 -20.72 -72.32
N ALA A 13 -11.31 -20.60 -71.96
CA ALA A 13 -11.98 -19.31 -71.76
C ALA A 13 -12.61 -19.14 -70.35
N ILE A 14 -12.24 -20.00 -69.39
CA ILE A 14 -12.65 -19.92 -67.98
C ILE A 14 -11.38 -19.98 -67.10
N ILE A 15 -10.38 -19.15 -67.43
CA ILE A 15 -9.20 -18.86 -66.59
C ILE A 15 -8.97 -17.34 -66.62
N MET A 16 -10.04 -16.57 -66.43
CA MET A 16 -9.94 -15.11 -66.34
C MET A 16 -11.10 -14.53 -65.52
N LEU A 17 -11.32 -15.07 -64.32
CA LEU A 17 -12.11 -14.39 -63.28
C LEU A 17 -11.82 -14.96 -61.89
N SER A 18 -10.56 -14.91 -61.47
CA SER A 18 -10.18 -15.25 -60.09
C SER A 18 -8.91 -14.49 -59.69
N LEU A 19 -9.00 -13.16 -59.71
CA LEU A 19 -8.07 -12.24 -59.06
C LEU A 19 -8.93 -11.12 -58.47
N VAL A 20 -9.71 -11.46 -57.45
CA VAL A 20 -10.16 -10.47 -56.48
C VAL A 20 -8.95 -10.22 -55.59
N PHE A 21 -8.31 -9.09 -55.80
CA PHE A 21 -7.28 -8.57 -54.91
C PHE A 21 -7.90 -8.35 -53.54
N THR A 22 -7.61 -9.24 -52.59
CA THR A 22 -7.65 -8.92 -51.17
C THR A 22 -6.48 -7.96 -50.92
N ALA A 23 -6.78 -6.66 -50.95
CA ALA A 23 -5.91 -5.66 -50.35
C ALA A 23 -5.97 -5.86 -48.83
N CYS A 24 -5.04 -6.64 -48.29
CA CYS A 24 -4.63 -6.43 -46.91
C CYS A 24 -3.90 -5.08 -46.92
N SER A 25 -4.48 -4.06 -46.29
CA SER A 25 -3.67 -2.96 -45.79
C SER A 25 -2.58 -3.61 -44.96
N LYS A 26 -1.35 -3.30 -45.33
CA LYS A 26 -0.19 -3.59 -44.51
C LYS A 26 -0.31 -2.58 -43.38
N ASP A 27 -1.16 -2.89 -42.41
CA ASP A 27 -1.18 -2.18 -41.15
C ASP A 27 0.22 -2.44 -40.58
N GLU A 28 0.97 -1.35 -40.49
CA GLU A 28 2.25 -1.32 -39.81
C GLU A 28 2.00 -1.97 -38.45
N ASP A 29 2.82 -2.98 -38.12
CA ASP A 29 2.93 -3.45 -36.75
C ASP A 29 3.15 -2.20 -35.90
N VAL A 30 2.09 -1.76 -35.22
CA VAL A 30 2.21 -0.84 -34.11
C VAL A 30 3.04 -1.65 -33.14
N ASP A 31 4.32 -1.27 -33.01
CA ASP A 31 5.16 -1.62 -31.88
C ASP A 31 4.30 -1.35 -30.64
N THR A 32 3.62 -2.40 -30.18
CA THR A 32 3.14 -2.44 -28.81
C THR A 32 4.46 -2.42 -28.06
N PRO A 33 4.77 -1.38 -27.28
CA PRO A 33 6.00 -1.41 -26.52
C PRO A 33 5.92 -2.70 -25.72
N GLU A 34 6.83 -3.64 -25.98
CA GLU A 34 7.11 -4.71 -25.05
C GLU A 34 7.39 -3.97 -23.75
N VAL A 35 6.41 -3.98 -22.84
CA VAL A 35 6.63 -3.66 -21.46
C VAL A 35 7.69 -4.66 -21.06
N GLN A 36 8.95 -4.21 -21.05
CA GLN A 36 10.05 -4.95 -20.45
C GLN A 36 9.49 -5.52 -19.15
N ASP A 37 9.75 -6.80 -18.87
CA ASP A 37 9.51 -7.45 -17.57
C ASP A 37 10.07 -6.54 -16.47
N GLN A 38 9.30 -5.51 -16.09
CA GLN A 38 9.61 -4.61 -15.01
C GLN A 38 9.40 -5.47 -13.80
N ASP A 39 10.40 -5.48 -12.92
CA ASP A 39 10.43 -6.34 -11.75
C ASP A 39 9.23 -6.03 -10.83
N VAL A 40 8.07 -6.65 -11.12
CA VAL A 40 6.81 -6.51 -10.37
C VAL A 40 7.03 -6.96 -8.93
N THR A 41 8.01 -7.84 -8.71
CA THR A 41 8.42 -8.33 -7.40
C THR A 41 8.77 -7.18 -6.46
N GLU A 42 9.53 -6.17 -6.90
CA GLU A 42 9.86 -5.03 -6.04
C GLU A 42 8.61 -4.21 -5.71
N VAL A 43 7.67 -4.07 -6.64
CA VAL A 43 6.39 -3.37 -6.40
C VAL A 43 5.55 -4.09 -5.37
N THR A 44 5.39 -5.40 -5.53
CA THR A 44 4.66 -6.24 -4.58
C THR A 44 5.29 -6.17 -3.21
N ARG A 45 6.63 -6.28 -3.12
CA ARG A 45 7.36 -6.15 -1.86
C ARG A 45 7.11 -4.81 -1.18
N LEU A 46 7.07 -3.70 -1.93
CA LEU A 46 6.78 -2.39 -1.35
C LEU A 46 5.36 -2.28 -0.81
N ALA A 47 4.37 -2.89 -1.48
CA ALA A 47 3.00 -2.98 -0.97
C ALA A 47 2.94 -3.82 0.32
N GLU A 48 3.72 -4.90 0.43
CA GLU A 48 3.82 -5.69 1.67
C GLU A 48 4.47 -4.92 2.84
N ILE A 49 5.43 -4.02 2.55
CA ILE A 49 5.99 -3.11 3.57
C ILE A 49 4.89 -2.16 4.07
N ASP A 50 4.08 -1.61 3.16
CA ASP A 50 2.98 -0.71 3.53
C ASP A 50 1.93 -1.43 4.37
N GLU A 51 1.54 -2.65 4.00
CA GLU A 51 0.62 -3.48 4.78
C GLU A 51 1.16 -3.73 6.21
N ALA A 52 2.41 -4.18 6.33
CA ALA A 52 3.03 -4.44 7.62
C ALA A 52 3.11 -3.16 8.48
N SER A 53 3.52 -2.04 7.87
CA SER A 53 3.62 -0.75 8.56
C SER A 53 2.27 -0.28 9.07
N GLU A 54 1.21 -0.31 8.26
CA GLU A 54 -0.12 0.13 8.68
C GLU A 54 -0.71 -0.79 9.76
N ALA A 55 -0.56 -2.12 9.61
CA ALA A 55 -1.03 -3.07 10.61
C ALA A 55 -0.38 -2.84 11.97
N MET A 56 0.94 -2.60 12.01
CA MET A 56 1.64 -2.25 13.24
C MET A 56 1.12 -0.93 13.83
N THR A 57 0.97 0.11 13.01
CA THR A 57 0.47 1.42 13.46
C THR A 57 -0.91 1.32 14.09
N ASP A 58 -1.85 0.64 13.43
CA ASP A 58 -3.21 0.50 13.95
C ASP A 58 -3.22 -0.28 15.28
N ILE A 59 -2.44 -1.36 15.39
CA ILE A 59 -2.31 -2.12 16.65
C ILE A 59 -1.76 -1.22 17.78
N MET A 60 -0.70 -0.45 17.51
CA MET A 60 -0.11 0.44 18.51
C MET A 60 -1.06 1.55 18.94
N ILE A 61 -1.83 2.13 18.00
CA ILE A 61 -2.84 3.13 18.31
C ILE A 61 -3.93 2.52 19.20
N ASP A 62 -4.45 1.34 18.86
CA ASP A 62 -5.50 0.69 19.65
C ASP A 62 -5.04 0.37 21.07
N VAL A 63 -3.81 -0.15 21.21
CA VAL A 63 -3.21 -0.45 22.52
C VAL A 63 -2.97 0.82 23.32
N TYR A 64 -2.47 1.88 22.68
CA TYR A 64 -2.33 3.18 23.31
C TYR A 64 -3.67 3.72 23.79
N GLU A 65 -4.70 3.75 22.94
CA GLU A 65 -6.00 4.31 23.28
C GLU A 65 -6.65 3.55 24.43
N PHE A 66 -6.53 2.23 24.43
CA PHE A 66 -6.98 1.40 25.54
C PHE A 66 -6.26 1.70 26.85
N ASP A 67 -4.91 1.65 26.86
CA ASP A 67 -4.09 1.92 28.06
C ASP A 67 -4.24 3.37 28.55
N SER A 68 -4.48 4.31 27.63
CA SER A 68 -4.65 5.73 27.94
C SER A 68 -5.97 6.03 28.66
N ASN A 69 -7.00 5.23 28.40
CA ASN A 69 -8.36 5.37 28.95
C ASN A 69 -8.55 4.51 30.21
N GLU A 70 -7.92 3.34 30.29
CA GLU A 70 -7.98 2.46 31.45
C GLU A 70 -6.87 2.79 32.45
N SER A 71 -7.24 3.46 33.55
CA SER A 71 -6.35 3.66 34.70
C SER A 71 -6.06 2.34 35.43
N GLY A 72 -5.09 1.56 34.93
CA GLY A 72 -4.30 0.62 35.74
C GLY A 72 -4.97 -0.67 36.20
N ARG A 73 -5.57 -1.45 35.30
CA ARG A 73 -5.90 -2.87 35.58
C ARG A 73 -5.49 -3.74 34.41
N ASN A 74 -5.09 -4.98 34.72
CA ASN A 74 -4.91 -6.08 33.76
C ASN A 74 -6.25 -6.32 33.06
N ALA A 75 -6.54 -5.53 32.05
CA ALA A 75 -7.72 -5.66 31.24
C ALA A 75 -7.37 -6.53 30.03
N SER A 76 -8.35 -7.29 29.54
CA SER A 76 -8.24 -8.04 28.28
C SER A 76 -7.64 -7.15 27.20
N PRO A 77 -6.94 -7.73 26.20
CA PRO A 77 -6.46 -6.97 25.06
C PRO A 77 -7.58 -6.06 24.51
N PRO A 78 -7.26 -4.84 24.04
CA PRO A 78 -8.23 -3.98 23.37
C PRO A 78 -9.08 -4.82 22.41
N GLY A 79 -10.39 -4.54 22.31
CA GLY A 79 -11.43 -5.43 21.76
C GLY A 79 -11.28 -5.96 20.32
N GLY A 80 -10.12 -5.82 19.68
CA GLY A 80 -9.77 -6.44 18.41
C GLY A 80 -8.47 -7.29 18.43
N LEU A 81 -7.79 -7.43 19.57
CA LEU A 81 -6.62 -8.30 19.70
C LEU A 81 -7.00 -9.66 20.31
N PRO A 82 -6.54 -10.78 19.74
CA PRO A 82 -6.86 -12.12 20.24
C PRO A 82 -6.13 -12.43 21.56
N ASP A 83 -6.59 -13.46 22.26
CA ASP A 83 -6.05 -13.89 23.57
C ASP A 83 -4.58 -14.35 23.52
N CYS A 84 -4.03 -14.63 22.34
CA CYS A 84 -2.61 -14.97 22.19
C CYS A 84 -1.67 -13.75 22.28
N VAL A 85 -2.20 -12.52 22.26
CA VAL A 85 -1.41 -11.31 22.48
C VAL A 85 -1.33 -10.99 23.97
N THR A 86 -0.10 -10.87 24.49
CA THR A 86 0.14 -10.43 25.86
C THR A 86 0.57 -8.97 25.88
N ILE A 87 -0.16 -8.13 26.62
CA ILE A 87 0.20 -6.72 26.79
C ILE A 87 0.73 -6.51 28.21
N THR A 88 1.95 -5.99 28.32
CA THR A 88 2.58 -5.65 29.61
C THR A 88 2.85 -4.16 29.68
N VAL A 89 2.43 -3.51 30.77
CA VAL A 89 2.66 -2.07 30.99
C VAL A 89 3.54 -1.87 32.21
N VAL A 90 4.67 -1.18 32.02
CA VAL A 90 5.63 -0.82 33.07
C VAL A 90 5.73 0.70 33.16
N LEU A 91 5.69 1.23 34.39
CA LEU A 91 5.90 2.66 34.65
C LEU A 91 7.40 2.92 34.86
N GLU A 92 8.01 3.71 33.97
CA GLU A 92 9.41 4.12 34.09
C GLU A 92 9.51 5.65 34.17
N GLN A 93 9.90 6.18 35.34
CA GLN A 93 10.26 7.60 35.55
C GLN A 93 9.32 8.65 34.91
N GLY A 94 8.00 8.39 34.86
CA GLY A 94 7.00 9.31 34.30
C GLY A 94 6.61 9.01 32.85
N SER A 95 7.26 8.05 32.19
CA SER A 95 6.85 7.45 30.92
C SER A 95 6.23 6.06 31.15
N ARG A 96 5.38 5.62 30.22
CA ARG A 96 4.79 4.29 30.19
C ARG A 96 5.47 3.48 29.10
N LEU A 97 6.07 2.37 29.47
CA LEU A 97 6.60 1.36 28.57
C LEU A 97 5.56 0.26 28.40
N VAL A 98 5.07 0.06 27.18
CA VAL A 98 4.08 -0.95 26.82
C VAL A 98 4.73 -1.96 25.89
N THR A 99 4.71 -3.22 26.29
CA THR A 99 5.17 -4.35 25.46
C THR A 99 3.97 -5.12 24.96
N ILE A 100 3.86 -5.26 23.64
CA ILE A 100 2.87 -6.08 22.94
C ILE A 100 3.62 -7.32 22.44
N ASP A 101 3.35 -8.47 23.05
CA ASP A 101 4.03 -9.73 22.79
C ASP A 101 3.09 -10.71 22.06
N PHE A 102 3.48 -11.10 20.85
CA PHE A 102 2.75 -12.04 20.00
C PHE A 102 3.25 -13.49 20.14
N GLY A 103 4.25 -13.71 20.98
CA GLY A 103 4.90 -15.00 21.22
C GLY A 103 5.85 -15.42 20.10
N THR A 104 6.59 -16.50 20.37
CA THR A 104 7.54 -17.10 19.41
C THR A 104 6.85 -17.95 18.36
N GLU A 105 5.75 -18.61 18.73
CA GLU A 105 4.93 -19.41 17.80
C GLU A 105 4.08 -18.53 16.86
N GLY A 106 3.83 -17.29 17.28
CA GLY A 106 3.01 -16.31 16.57
C GLY A 106 1.55 -16.33 16.95
N CYS A 107 0.88 -15.24 16.59
CA CYS A 107 -0.49 -14.96 16.94
C CYS A 107 -1.21 -14.35 15.72
N GLU A 108 -2.37 -14.90 15.38
CA GLU A 108 -3.16 -14.43 14.24
C GLU A 108 -3.96 -13.18 14.60
N VAL A 109 -3.56 -12.04 14.04
CA VAL A 109 -4.18 -10.74 14.27
C VAL A 109 -4.69 -10.21 12.94
N ARG A 110 -6.01 -10.05 12.81
CA ARG A 110 -6.67 -9.49 11.61
C ARG A 110 -6.28 -10.20 10.31
N GLY A 111 -6.13 -11.53 10.35
CA GLY A 111 -5.77 -12.36 9.20
C GLY A 111 -4.28 -12.44 8.90
N ASN A 112 -3.42 -11.81 9.71
CA ASN A 112 -1.96 -11.85 9.59
C ASN A 112 -1.34 -12.55 10.80
N ILE A 113 -0.27 -13.33 10.59
CA ILE A 113 0.46 -13.99 11.67
C ILE A 113 1.57 -13.07 12.16
N LEU A 114 1.48 -12.55 13.38
CA LEU A 114 2.51 -11.72 13.99
C LEU A 114 3.32 -12.53 14.98
N LYS A 115 4.65 -12.36 15.02
CA LYS A 115 5.56 -13.01 15.99
C LYS A 115 6.47 -11.96 16.62
N GLY A 116 7.01 -12.28 17.79
CA GLY A 116 7.93 -11.39 18.51
C GLY A 116 7.19 -10.28 19.25
N LYS A 117 7.81 -9.11 19.37
CA LYS A 117 7.29 -8.02 20.21
C LYS A 117 7.39 -6.65 19.56
N ILE A 118 6.39 -5.83 19.86
CA ILE A 118 6.44 -4.37 19.69
C ILE A 118 6.59 -3.76 21.08
N ILE A 119 7.65 -3.00 21.30
CA ILE A 119 7.92 -2.31 22.57
C ILE A 119 7.74 -0.82 22.31
N MET A 120 6.70 -0.22 22.87
CA MET A 120 6.37 1.18 22.66
C MET A 120 6.43 1.98 23.98
N SER A 121 6.80 3.23 23.88
CA SER A 121 6.64 4.22 24.94
C SER A 121 5.85 5.40 24.39
N TYR A 122 5.21 6.16 25.28
CA TYR A 122 4.51 7.36 24.85
C TYR A 122 4.62 8.50 25.85
N GLU A 123 4.70 9.71 25.29
CA GLU A 123 4.78 10.98 26.01
C GLU A 123 3.62 11.87 25.58
N ARG A 124 3.02 12.58 26.53
CA ARG A 124 1.90 13.50 26.26
C ARG A 124 2.38 14.93 26.46
N ASP A 125 2.08 15.79 25.51
CA ASP A 125 2.18 17.25 25.66
C ASP A 125 0.76 17.85 25.72
N PRO A 126 0.24 18.15 26.93
CA PRO A 126 -1.09 18.73 27.08
C PRO A 126 -1.21 20.16 26.55
N GLN A 127 -0.09 20.90 26.42
CA GLN A 127 -0.13 22.27 25.89
C GLN A 127 -0.27 22.26 24.38
N ALA A 128 0.48 21.38 23.71
CA ALA A 128 0.39 21.19 22.26
C ALA A 128 -0.82 20.30 21.86
N GLN A 129 -1.44 19.61 22.83
CA GLN A 129 -2.48 18.59 22.57
C GLN A 129 -1.95 17.41 21.72
N GLU A 130 -0.72 17.02 22.01
CA GLU A 130 0.02 16.01 21.24
C GLU A 130 0.38 14.79 22.08
N VAL A 131 0.52 13.66 21.40
CA VAL A 131 1.04 12.42 21.98
C VAL A 131 2.09 11.88 21.04
N MET A 132 3.32 11.76 21.53
CA MET A 132 4.41 11.12 20.81
C MET A 132 4.52 9.67 21.28
N ILE A 133 4.36 8.74 20.35
CA ILE A 133 4.56 7.31 20.57
C ILE A 133 5.86 6.91 19.87
N SER A 134 6.82 6.36 20.62
CA SER A 134 8.05 5.79 20.07
C SER A 134 8.01 4.28 20.23
N TYR A 135 8.52 3.52 19.26
CA TYR A 135 8.56 2.06 19.40
C TYR A 135 9.83 1.44 18.80
N THR A 136 10.15 0.26 19.31
CA THR A 136 11.16 -0.66 18.80
C THR A 136 10.55 -2.04 18.61
N LEU A 137 11.21 -2.84 17.77
CA LEU A 137 10.81 -4.22 17.47
C LEU A 137 11.84 -5.20 18.04
N GLU A 138 11.38 -6.28 18.67
CA GLU A 138 12.22 -7.36 19.19
C GLU A 138 11.77 -8.68 18.58
N ASP A 139 12.66 -9.29 17.78
CA ASP A 139 12.41 -10.55 17.05
C ASP A 139 11.06 -10.55 16.31
N PHE A 140 10.67 -9.40 15.75
CA PHE A 140 9.34 -9.17 15.21
C PHE A 140 9.19 -9.67 13.76
N PHE A 141 8.14 -10.43 13.50
CA PHE A 141 7.78 -10.87 12.15
C PHE A 141 6.34 -10.51 11.85
N PHE A 142 6.12 -10.01 10.63
CA PHE A 142 4.80 -9.87 10.03
C PHE A 142 4.64 -10.92 8.94
N ASN A 143 3.76 -11.89 9.19
CA ASN A 143 3.73 -13.18 8.49
C ASN A 143 5.11 -13.85 8.58
N ASP A 144 5.74 -14.14 7.45
CA ASP A 144 7.08 -14.73 7.39
C ASP A 144 8.19 -13.69 7.14
N LYS A 145 7.86 -12.38 7.20
CA LYS A 145 8.78 -11.27 6.92
C LYS A 145 9.31 -10.71 8.23
N ASN A 146 10.64 -10.68 8.40
CA ASN A 146 11.27 -10.06 9.56
C ASN A 146 11.25 -8.53 9.38
N VAL A 147 10.80 -7.80 10.39
CA VAL A 147 10.75 -6.33 10.35
C VAL A 147 11.65 -5.79 11.45
N LEU A 148 12.59 -4.96 11.02
CA LEU A 148 13.57 -4.28 11.87
C LEU A 148 13.34 -2.78 11.79
N GLY A 149 13.75 -2.08 12.84
CA GLY A 149 13.69 -0.61 12.88
C GLY A 149 13.01 -0.10 14.13
N SER A 150 12.94 1.22 14.21
CA SER A 150 12.33 1.95 15.31
C SER A 150 11.78 3.26 14.78
N LYS A 151 10.68 3.73 15.34
CA LYS A 151 9.95 4.85 14.73
C LYS A 151 9.13 5.64 15.73
N THR A 152 8.76 6.86 15.31
CA THR A 152 7.83 7.74 16.00
C THR A 152 6.49 7.85 15.26
N LEU A 153 5.43 7.88 16.06
CA LEU A 153 4.07 8.24 15.67
C LEU A 153 3.63 9.42 16.53
N LEU A 154 3.43 10.58 15.90
CA LEU A 154 2.89 11.76 16.55
C LEU A 154 1.38 11.82 16.29
N LYS A 155 0.58 11.72 17.35
CA LYS A 155 -0.86 11.97 17.32
C LYS A 155 -1.11 13.41 17.76
N GLN A 156 -1.79 14.18 16.92
CA GLN A 156 -2.23 15.54 17.22
C GLN A 156 -3.76 15.54 17.29
N LEU A 157 -4.32 16.13 18.35
CA LEU A 157 -5.77 16.26 18.49
C LEU A 157 -6.37 17.26 17.50
N SER A 158 -5.60 18.28 17.12
CA SER A 158 -5.99 19.30 16.16
C SER A 158 -4.71 19.82 15.49
N ASN A 159 -4.60 19.64 14.18
CA ASN A 159 -3.60 20.28 13.35
C ASN A 159 -4.00 21.74 13.02
N ASP A 160 -3.25 22.39 12.13
CA ASP A 160 -3.51 23.76 11.69
C ASP A 160 -4.88 23.94 10.99
N ASN A 161 -5.45 22.87 10.43
CA ASN A 161 -6.78 22.84 9.81
C ASN A 161 -7.91 22.57 10.80
N GLY A 162 -7.59 22.31 12.08
CA GLY A 162 -8.57 21.92 13.09
C GLY A 162 -8.90 20.43 13.14
N ASN A 163 -8.18 19.61 12.37
CA ASN A 163 -8.45 18.18 12.21
C ASN A 163 -7.49 17.32 13.05
N PRO A 164 -7.92 16.16 13.57
CA PRO A 164 -7.00 15.19 14.14
C PRO A 164 -6.01 14.67 13.08
N GLN A 165 -4.76 14.46 13.47
CA GLN A 165 -3.70 14.04 12.57
C GLN A 165 -2.77 13.01 13.21
N PHE A 166 -2.31 12.06 12.40
CA PHE A 166 -1.24 11.14 12.73
C PHE A 166 -0.06 11.37 11.79
N THR A 167 1.11 11.66 12.34
CA THR A 167 2.36 11.85 11.60
C THR A 167 3.32 10.72 11.94
N HIS A 168 3.76 9.98 10.92
CA HIS A 168 4.47 8.71 11.07
C HIS A 168 5.83 8.77 10.32
N THR A 169 6.95 8.91 11.04
CA THR A 169 8.34 9.02 10.50
C THR A 169 8.99 7.68 10.12
N LEU A 170 8.85 7.21 8.87
CA LEU A 170 9.27 5.86 8.44
C LEU A 170 10.79 5.68 8.61
N ASP A 171 11.19 4.57 9.24
CA ASP A 171 12.56 4.02 9.28
C ASP A 171 12.43 2.51 9.62
N LEU A 172 12.21 1.71 8.58
CA LEU A 172 11.95 0.27 8.68
C LEU A 172 12.83 -0.48 7.69
N THR A 173 13.29 -1.66 8.07
CA THR A 173 13.92 -2.63 7.17
C THR A 173 13.13 -3.93 7.21
N VAL A 174 12.71 -4.41 6.05
CA VAL A 174 11.98 -5.67 5.90
C VAL A 174 12.87 -6.68 5.21
N ILE A 175 12.93 -7.90 5.76
CA ILE A 175 13.69 -9.03 5.22
C ILE A 175 12.72 -10.17 4.92
N TRP A 176 12.74 -10.64 3.68
CA TRP A 176 11.88 -11.74 3.20
C TRP A 176 12.54 -13.11 3.40
N PRO A 177 11.76 -14.21 3.39
CA PRO A 177 12.29 -15.57 3.55
C PRO A 177 13.35 -15.98 2.52
N ASP A 178 13.30 -15.39 1.32
CA ASP A 178 14.27 -15.61 0.25
C ASP A 178 15.60 -14.84 0.46
N GLY A 179 15.70 -14.05 1.52
CA GLY A 179 16.87 -13.22 1.84
C GLY A 179 16.89 -11.88 1.11
N ALA A 180 15.84 -11.53 0.36
CA ALA A 180 15.65 -10.18 -0.12
C ALA A 180 15.44 -9.21 1.05
N GLU A 181 15.83 -7.96 0.85
CA GLU A 181 15.81 -6.93 1.89
C GLU A 181 15.59 -5.57 1.27
N ALA A 182 14.78 -4.74 1.95
CA ALA A 182 14.52 -3.37 1.60
C ALA A 182 14.37 -2.52 2.87
N SER A 183 15.03 -1.36 2.89
CA SER A 183 14.77 -0.31 3.87
C SER A 183 13.76 0.70 3.34
N ARG A 184 13.02 1.36 4.23
CA ARG A 184 12.08 2.44 3.93
C ARG A 184 12.24 3.56 4.95
N GLU A 185 12.53 4.75 4.45
CA GLU A 185 12.68 5.98 5.23
C GLU A 185 11.76 7.08 4.70
N GLY A 186 11.22 7.95 5.57
CA GLY A 186 10.39 9.07 5.13
C GLY A 186 9.35 9.54 6.14
N LEU A 187 8.30 10.16 5.64
CA LEU A 187 7.21 10.73 6.41
C LEU A 187 5.88 10.36 5.76
N LYS A 188 4.95 9.86 6.56
CA LYS A 188 3.55 9.64 6.16
C LYS A 188 2.64 10.35 7.15
N ILE A 189 1.71 11.16 6.64
CA ILE A 189 0.73 11.90 7.44
C ILE A 189 -0.65 11.39 7.06
N ARG A 190 -1.47 11.08 8.06
CA ARG A 190 -2.88 10.70 7.93
C ARG A 190 -3.73 11.69 8.70
N GLU A 191 -4.46 12.55 8.00
CA GLU A 191 -5.35 13.56 8.54
C GLU A 191 -6.79 13.04 8.51
N TRP A 192 -7.56 13.22 9.59
CA TRP A 192 -8.97 12.84 9.69
C TRP A 192 -9.85 14.04 9.32
N VAL A 193 -10.23 14.13 8.04
CA VAL A 193 -10.86 15.33 7.46
C VAL A 193 -12.39 15.35 7.57
N GLU A 194 -13.04 14.19 7.67
CA GLU A 194 -14.50 14.09 7.86
C GLU A 194 -14.87 12.95 8.81
N GLY A 195 -16.01 13.05 9.48
CA GLY A 195 -16.54 12.03 10.41
C GLY A 195 -15.98 12.13 11.84
N PHE A 196 -14.92 12.91 12.08
CA PHE A 196 -14.41 13.08 13.45
C PHE A 196 -15.46 13.67 14.38
N GLY A 197 -15.74 12.95 15.48
CA GLY A 197 -16.74 13.33 16.48
C GLY A 197 -18.18 12.95 16.13
N SER A 198 -18.45 12.37 14.95
CA SER A 198 -19.78 11.87 14.58
C SER A 198 -20.20 10.65 15.41
N GLY A 199 -19.23 9.84 15.82
CA GLY A 199 -19.44 8.53 16.46
C GLY A 199 -19.88 7.43 15.49
N ILE A 200 -19.95 7.72 14.19
CA ILE A 200 -20.30 6.79 13.13
C ILE A 200 -19.00 6.40 12.44
N TRP A 201 -18.64 5.12 12.45
CA TRP A 201 -17.38 4.71 11.81
C TRP A 201 -17.41 4.96 10.30
N SER A 202 -18.54 4.69 9.65
CA SER A 202 -18.67 4.67 8.18
C SER A 202 -18.63 6.04 7.51
N ASP A 203 -18.73 7.15 8.23
CA ASP A 203 -18.63 8.50 7.65
C ASP A 203 -17.22 9.09 7.72
N ASN A 204 -16.26 8.28 8.17
CA ASN A 204 -14.87 8.72 8.31
C ASN A 204 -14.17 8.82 6.96
N VAL A 205 -13.50 9.95 6.78
CA VAL A 205 -12.62 10.21 5.65
C VAL A 205 -11.26 10.65 6.14
N PHE A 206 -10.23 10.04 5.55
CA PHE A 206 -8.85 10.38 5.80
C PHE A 206 -8.17 10.89 4.53
N GLU A 207 -7.27 11.84 4.70
CA GLU A 207 -6.34 12.26 3.65
C GLU A 207 -4.92 11.84 4.03
N ILE A 208 -4.21 11.22 3.08
CA ILE A 208 -2.85 10.77 3.27
C ILE A 208 -1.91 11.63 2.44
N THR A 209 -0.90 12.19 3.08
CA THR A 209 0.20 12.93 2.44
C THR A 209 1.55 12.41 2.93
N GLY A 210 2.62 12.83 2.27
CA GLY A 210 3.97 12.49 2.69
C GLY A 210 4.90 12.15 1.55
N ASN A 211 6.09 11.70 1.92
CA ASN A 211 7.11 11.25 1.01
C ASN A 211 7.92 10.14 1.66
N TRP A 212 8.34 9.15 0.89
CA TRP A 212 9.20 8.09 1.39
C TRP A 212 10.07 7.51 0.29
N THR A 213 11.21 6.99 0.73
CA THR A 213 12.20 6.34 -0.11
C THR A 213 12.39 4.93 0.37
N SER A 214 12.40 3.98 -0.57
CA SER A 214 12.77 2.60 -0.31
C SER A 214 14.04 2.24 -1.04
N THR A 215 14.97 1.61 -0.32
CA THR A 215 16.25 1.16 -0.86
C THR A 215 16.35 -0.35 -0.73
N PHE A 216 16.48 -1.04 -1.86
CA PHE A 216 16.69 -2.47 -1.90
C PHE A 216 18.18 -2.80 -1.75
N ARG A 217 18.46 -4.01 -1.24
CA ARG A 217 19.84 -4.50 -1.08
C ARG A 217 20.65 -4.57 -2.39
N ASN A 218 19.97 -4.69 -3.53
CA ASN A 218 20.59 -4.65 -4.86
C ASN A 218 21.01 -3.23 -5.30
N GLY A 219 20.66 -2.19 -4.52
CA GLY A 219 20.93 -0.78 -4.81
C GLY A 219 19.81 -0.06 -5.55
N ASN A 220 18.70 -0.73 -5.87
CA ASN A 220 17.53 -0.06 -6.45
C ASN A 220 16.89 0.88 -5.41
N VAL A 221 16.53 2.07 -5.86
CA VAL A 221 15.96 3.13 -5.01
C VAL A 221 14.66 3.59 -5.61
N HIS A 222 13.57 3.46 -4.85
CA HIS A 222 12.22 3.86 -5.24
C HIS A 222 11.74 4.98 -4.31
N THR A 223 11.45 6.15 -4.87
CA THR A 223 10.92 7.30 -4.12
C THR A 223 9.46 7.55 -4.48
N TYR A 224 8.72 8.01 -3.49
CA TYR A 224 7.29 8.28 -3.56
C TYR A 224 7.04 9.65 -2.93
N GLU A 225 6.30 10.52 -3.62
CA GLU A 225 5.90 11.82 -3.12
C GLU A 225 4.42 12.05 -3.44
N VAL A 226 3.60 12.24 -2.41
CA VAL A 226 2.18 12.55 -2.61
C VAL A 226 2.05 14.00 -3.09
N ILE A 227 1.55 14.18 -4.30
CA ILE A 227 1.38 15.50 -4.94
C ILE A 227 -0.04 16.05 -4.75
N VAL A 228 -1.04 15.16 -4.69
CA VAL A 228 -2.42 15.47 -4.32
C VAL A 228 -2.81 14.52 -3.19
N PRO A 229 -3.31 15.00 -2.04
CA PRO A 229 -3.65 14.15 -0.90
C PRO A 229 -4.48 12.94 -1.32
N LEU A 230 -4.06 11.75 -0.89
CA LEU A 230 -4.77 10.51 -1.21
C LEU A 230 -5.98 10.39 -0.29
N ARG A 231 -7.18 10.46 -0.86
CA ARG A 231 -8.43 10.46 -0.11
C ARG A 231 -8.93 9.03 0.11
N ARG A 232 -9.07 8.65 1.38
CA ARG A 232 -9.53 7.34 1.83
C ARG A 232 -10.84 7.49 2.59
N GLU A 233 -11.93 7.05 1.98
CA GLU A 233 -13.23 6.93 2.66
C GLU A 233 -13.36 5.52 3.22
N VAL A 234 -13.63 5.35 4.52
CA VAL A 234 -13.50 4.03 5.17
C VAL A 234 -14.41 2.95 4.59
N ILE A 235 -15.52 3.34 3.97
CA ILE A 235 -16.47 2.43 3.32
C ILE A 235 -16.01 1.95 1.94
N CYS A 236 -15.04 2.65 1.34
CA CYS A 236 -14.43 2.24 0.09
C CYS A 236 -13.24 1.32 0.36
N THR A 237 -12.96 0.37 -0.52
CA THR A 237 -11.74 -0.46 -0.40
C THR A 237 -10.51 0.33 -0.85
N TYR A 238 -10.65 1.10 -1.93
CA TYR A 238 -9.58 1.84 -2.58
C TYR A 238 -9.56 3.32 -2.16
N PHE A 239 -8.50 4.03 -2.54
CA PHE A 239 -8.51 5.50 -2.50
C PHE A 239 -9.48 6.00 -3.58
N VAL A 240 -10.29 6.99 -3.24
CA VAL A 240 -11.28 7.53 -4.18
C VAL A 240 -10.69 8.64 -5.05
N SER A 241 -9.62 9.29 -4.58
CA SER A 241 -8.91 10.33 -5.33
C SER A 241 -7.50 10.57 -4.81
N GLY A 242 -6.74 11.35 -5.57
CA GLY A 242 -5.40 11.79 -5.23
C GLY A 242 -4.32 11.11 -6.06
N SER A 243 -3.11 11.64 -6.00
CA SER A 243 -2.02 11.18 -6.84
C SER A 243 -0.66 11.35 -6.17
N PHE A 244 0.28 10.51 -6.60
CA PHE A 244 1.66 10.54 -6.11
C PHE A 244 2.63 10.32 -7.26
N GLU A 245 3.76 11.03 -7.19
CA GLU A 245 4.89 10.81 -8.06
C GLU A 245 5.68 9.59 -7.58
N VAL A 246 6.10 8.78 -8.53
CA VAL A 246 6.91 7.58 -8.33
C VAL A 246 8.16 7.75 -9.17
N GLN A 247 9.32 7.67 -8.52
CA GLN A 247 10.59 7.59 -9.23
C GLN A 247 11.30 6.30 -8.83
N ARG A 248 11.58 5.46 -9.82
CA ARG A 248 12.33 4.21 -9.66
C ARG A 248 13.58 4.24 -10.50
N THR A 249 14.43 3.23 -10.32
CA THR A 249 15.71 3.12 -11.03
C THR A 249 15.54 3.12 -12.54
N ASN A 250 14.49 2.46 -13.06
CA ASN A 250 14.31 2.26 -14.51
C ASN A 250 13.10 2.99 -15.11
N PHE A 251 12.22 3.54 -14.28
CA PHE A 251 11.05 4.30 -14.75
C PHE A 251 10.52 5.21 -13.66
N GLY A 252 9.73 6.19 -14.05
CA GLY A 252 9.00 7.05 -13.14
C GLY A 252 7.75 7.60 -13.80
N GLY A 253 6.91 8.22 -13.00
CA GLY A 253 5.65 8.77 -13.44
C GLY A 253 4.74 9.16 -12.30
N VAL A 254 3.51 9.51 -12.64
CA VAL A 254 2.45 9.87 -11.69
C VAL A 254 1.42 8.75 -11.67
N PHE A 255 1.14 8.24 -10.47
CA PHE A 255 0.01 7.35 -10.23
C PHE A 255 -1.17 8.18 -9.71
N ASP A 256 -2.34 8.03 -10.33
CA ASP A 256 -3.54 8.82 -10.05
C ASP A 256 -4.76 7.91 -9.82
N TYR A 257 -5.43 8.06 -8.68
CA TYR A 257 -6.63 7.31 -8.30
C TYR A 257 -7.94 7.88 -8.88
N GLY A 258 -7.87 8.99 -9.62
CA GLY A 258 -9.04 9.62 -10.23
C GLY A 258 -9.72 10.65 -9.33
N ASP A 259 -11.00 10.92 -9.63
CA ASP A 259 -11.70 12.14 -9.21
C ASP A 259 -12.84 11.92 -8.19
N GLY A 260 -12.87 10.76 -7.50
CA GLY A 260 -13.80 10.52 -6.39
C GLY A 260 -14.69 9.28 -6.51
N ASP A 261 -14.54 8.48 -7.56
CA ASP A 261 -15.31 7.24 -7.70
C ASP A 261 -14.72 6.14 -6.80
N CYS A 262 -15.58 5.44 -6.06
CA CYS A 262 -15.18 4.25 -5.32
C CYS A 262 -15.17 3.04 -6.26
N ASP A 263 -14.13 2.94 -7.07
CA ASP A 263 -13.88 1.80 -7.94
C ASP A 263 -12.42 1.31 -7.82
N ASN A 264 -12.06 0.34 -8.63
CA ASN A 264 -10.72 -0.25 -8.66
C ASN A 264 -9.89 0.26 -9.84
N GLN A 265 -10.19 1.44 -10.37
CA GLN A 265 -9.51 2.02 -11.53
C GLN A 265 -8.55 3.11 -11.08
N ALA A 266 -7.43 3.21 -11.78
CA ALA A 266 -6.43 4.25 -11.61
C ALA A 266 -5.72 4.46 -12.95
N THR A 267 -4.91 5.51 -13.04
CA THR A 267 -4.04 5.73 -14.21
C THR A 267 -2.59 5.88 -13.78
N PHE A 268 -1.67 5.44 -14.64
CA PHE A 268 -0.26 5.73 -14.48
C PHE A 268 0.25 6.48 -15.70
N THR A 269 0.77 7.69 -15.47
CA THR A 269 1.37 8.53 -16.52
C THR A 269 2.87 8.48 -16.38
N PHE A 270 3.55 7.84 -17.33
CA PHE A 270 5.01 7.78 -17.38
C PHE A 270 5.63 9.17 -17.61
N ASN A 271 6.89 9.34 -17.23
CA ASN A 271 7.63 10.58 -17.43
C ASN A 271 7.74 11.02 -18.90
N ASP A 272 7.55 10.10 -19.86
CA ASP A 272 7.51 10.41 -21.30
C ASP A 272 6.13 10.86 -21.81
N GLY A 273 5.13 10.90 -20.92
CA GLY A 273 3.74 11.28 -21.21
C GLY A 273 2.85 10.11 -21.64
N THR A 274 3.37 8.88 -21.73
CA THR A 274 2.55 7.69 -21.98
C THR A 274 1.61 7.44 -20.80
N VAL A 275 0.33 7.18 -21.07
CA VAL A 275 -0.68 6.90 -20.04
C VAL A 275 -1.15 5.46 -20.18
N ILE A 276 -1.25 4.75 -19.06
CA ILE A 276 -1.86 3.42 -18.98
C ILE A 276 -2.95 3.39 -17.91
N ASP A 277 -4.01 2.64 -18.18
CA ASP A 277 -5.05 2.34 -17.19
C ASP A 277 -4.58 1.19 -16.29
N ILE A 278 -4.82 1.33 -14.99
CA ILE A 278 -4.47 0.35 -13.96
C ILE A 278 -5.76 -0.14 -13.30
N THR A 279 -5.90 -1.46 -13.21
CA THR A 279 -6.93 -2.09 -12.39
C THR A 279 -6.30 -2.61 -11.10
N LEU A 280 -6.76 -2.07 -9.97
CA LEU A 280 -6.34 -2.44 -8.62
C LEU A 280 -6.93 -3.82 -8.24
N ASN A 281 -6.12 -4.66 -7.60
CA ASN A 281 -6.50 -6.00 -7.10
C ASN A 281 -6.48 -6.04 -5.57
#